data_AF-X1H432-F1
#
_entry.id   AF-X1H432-F1
#
_cell.length_a   1.000
_cell.length_b   1.000
_cell.length_c   1.000
_cell.angle_alpha   90.00
_cell.angle_beta   90.00
_cell.angle_gamma   90.00
#
_symmetry.space_group_name_H-M   'P 1'
#
loop_
_entity.id
_entity.type
_entity.pdbx_description
1 polymer ?
#
loop_
_entity_poly.entity_id
_entity_poly.type
_entity_poly.pdbx_seq_one_letter_code
_entity_poly.pdbx_strand_id
1 'polypeptide(L)'
;MTSVEFAEHAEPNIPNRHVSNKNLHDLVDLVVDAHVPVGDALLDVPGVPVKVGAGSTYPMIFIVNSIVVKAIEIVAQNGVKPPVMLSGNIARGEQYNQKYRDKYRGRIRHFE
;
A
#
# COMPACT_ATOMS: atom_id res chain seq x y z
N MET A 1 1.44 -5.84 -4.37
CA MET A 1 1.03 -4.70 -5.20
C MET A 1 2.27 -4.00 -5.71
N THR A 2 2.35 -3.70 -7.00
CA THR A 2 3.49 -3.04 -7.66
C THR A 2 3.02 -2.44 -8.99
N SER A 3 3.93 -1.90 -9.80
CA SER A 3 3.68 -1.70 -11.23
C SER A 3 4.40 -2.80 -12.01
N VAL A 4 3.65 -3.55 -12.81
CA VAL A 4 4.23 -4.62 -13.64
C VAL A 4 5.10 -4.01 -14.73
N GLU A 5 4.59 -3.00 -15.44
CA GLU A 5 5.31 -2.28 -16.50
C GLU A 5 6.66 -1.73 -16.00
N PHE A 6 6.66 -1.02 -14.86
CA PHE A 6 7.90 -0.50 -14.29
C PHE A 6 8.90 -1.61 -13.98
N ALA A 7 8.44 -2.70 -13.37
CA ALA A 7 9.30 -3.79 -12.94
C ALA A 7 9.91 -4.57 -14.12
N GLU A 8 9.15 -4.74 -15.22
CA GLU A 8 9.62 -5.37 -16.45
C GLU A 8 10.70 -4.54 -17.18
N HIS A 9 10.68 -3.21 -17.04
CA HIS A 9 11.66 -2.32 -17.66
C HIS A 9 12.91 -2.07 -16.81
N ALA A 10 12.96 -2.58 -15.58
CA ALA A 10 14.09 -2.35 -14.70
C ALA A 10 15.30 -3.22 -15.11
N GLU A 11 16.42 -2.55 -15.43
CA GLU A 11 17.64 -3.18 -15.96
C GLU A 11 18.20 -4.28 -15.05
N PRO A 12 18.61 -5.43 -15.60
CA PRO A 12 19.20 -6.51 -14.81
C PRO A 12 20.60 -6.13 -14.29
N ASN A 13 21.01 -6.74 -13.17
CA ASN A 13 22.34 -6.64 -12.58
C ASN A 13 22.75 -5.23 -12.10
N ILE A 14 21.80 -4.33 -11.86
CA ILE A 14 22.09 -3.05 -11.19
C ILE A 14 22.23 -3.25 -9.66
N PRO A 15 23.06 -2.47 -8.96
CA PRO A 15 23.29 -2.63 -7.52
C PRO A 15 22.03 -2.58 -6.64
N ASN A 16 21.00 -1.87 -7.10
CA ASN A 16 19.73 -1.70 -6.39
C ASN A 16 18.70 -2.81 -6.67
N ARG A 17 19.03 -3.82 -7.50
CA ARG A 17 18.19 -5.01 -7.70
C ARG A 17 18.68 -6.16 -6.82
N HIS A 18 17.74 -7.02 -6.44
CA HIS A 18 18.08 -8.28 -5.79
C HIS A 18 18.90 -9.16 -6.73
N VAL A 19 19.89 -9.89 -6.19
CA VAL A 19 20.82 -10.74 -6.96
C VAL A 19 20.15 -11.79 -7.85
N SER A 20 18.91 -12.18 -7.55
CA SER A 20 18.14 -13.11 -8.39
C SER A 20 17.60 -12.47 -9.67
N ASN A 21 17.64 -11.15 -9.82
CA ASN A 21 16.99 -10.38 -10.88
C ASN A 21 15.48 -10.61 -11.05
N LYS A 22 14.82 -11.30 -10.12
CA LYS A 22 13.36 -11.52 -10.17
C LYS A 22 12.61 -10.26 -9.76
N ASN A 23 11.47 -10.01 -10.41
CA ASN A 23 10.56 -8.97 -9.98
C ASN A 23 9.67 -9.47 -8.83
N LEU A 24 9.17 -8.56 -8.00
CA LEU A 24 8.27 -8.92 -6.89
C LEU A 24 7.02 -9.68 -7.40
N HIS A 25 6.50 -9.29 -8.56
CA HIS A 25 5.33 -9.92 -9.16
C HIS A 25 5.58 -11.36 -9.64
N ASP A 26 6.84 -11.78 -9.84
CA ASP A 26 7.21 -13.15 -10.20
C ASP A 26 7.25 -14.10 -8.99
N LEU A 27 7.18 -13.55 -7.77
CA LEU A 27 7.41 -14.26 -6.51
C LEU A 27 6.16 -14.46 -5.68
N VAL A 28 4.99 -14.09 -6.20
CA VAL A 28 3.72 -14.07 -5.47
C VAL A 28 2.62 -14.74 -6.27
N ASP A 29 1.63 -15.33 -5.60
CA ASP A 29 0.50 -15.99 -6.25
C ASP A 29 -0.48 -14.99 -6.89
N LEU A 30 -0.58 -13.80 -6.31
CA LEU A 30 -1.49 -12.74 -6.76
C LEU A 30 -0.76 -11.41 -6.87
N VAL A 31 -0.88 -10.80 -8.04
CA VAL A 31 -0.33 -9.49 -8.33
C VAL A 31 -1.48 -8.49 -8.41
N VAL A 32 -1.33 -7.39 -7.69
CA VAL A 32 -2.18 -6.21 -7.85
C VAL A 32 -1.35 -5.17 -8.58
N ASP A 33 -1.69 -4.93 -9.84
CA ASP A 33 -0.99 -3.97 -10.69
C ASP A 33 -1.59 -2.57 -10.50
N ALA A 34 -0.74 -1.61 -10.18
CA ALA A 34 -1.09 -0.21 -10.01
C ALA A 34 -0.99 0.60 -11.31
N HIS A 35 -0.52 -0.02 -12.41
CA HIS A 35 -0.41 0.60 -13.74
C HIS A 35 0.37 1.93 -13.73
N VAL A 36 1.44 1.99 -12.93
CA VAL A 36 2.31 3.16 -12.87
C VAL A 36 3.35 3.05 -13.99
N PRO A 37 3.50 4.05 -14.87
CA PRO A 37 4.48 3.97 -15.95
C PRO A 37 5.91 3.95 -15.41
N VAL A 38 6.85 3.57 -16.27
CA VAL A 38 8.29 3.59 -15.97
C VAL A 38 8.72 4.96 -15.45
N GLY A 39 9.50 4.97 -14.37
CA GLY A 39 10.02 6.18 -13.73
C GLY A 39 9.10 6.84 -12.71
N ASP A 40 7.83 6.40 -12.57
CA ASP A 40 6.84 7.02 -11.68
C ASP A 40 6.80 8.56 -11.85
N ALA A 41 6.65 9.02 -13.09
CA ALA A 41 6.64 10.43 -13.42
C ALA A 41 5.71 10.68 -14.60
N LEU A 42 4.64 11.44 -14.36
CA LEU A 42 3.50 11.55 -15.27
C LEU A 42 3.52 12.79 -16.17
N LEU A 43 4.26 13.83 -15.80
CA LEU A 43 4.14 15.16 -16.40
C LEU A 43 5.47 15.64 -17.01
N ASP A 44 5.38 16.20 -18.21
CA ASP A 44 6.45 16.94 -18.85
C ASP A 44 6.33 18.43 -18.49
N VAL A 45 7.43 19.06 -18.08
CA VAL A 45 7.48 20.49 -17.75
C VAL A 45 8.51 21.19 -18.65
N PRO A 46 8.12 22.22 -19.44
CA PRO A 46 9.06 22.92 -20.31
C PRO A 46 10.29 23.43 -19.56
N GLY A 47 11.48 23.14 -20.10
CA GLY A 47 12.76 23.51 -19.49
C GLY A 47 13.26 22.56 -18.39
N VAL A 48 12.47 21.55 -18.01
CA VAL A 48 12.90 20.48 -17.09
C VAL A 48 13.29 19.24 -17.92
N PRO A 49 14.50 18.68 -17.75
CA PRO A 49 14.99 17.59 -18.60
C PRO A 49 14.39 16.21 -18.28
N VAL A 50 13.60 16.11 -17.21
CA VAL A 50 13.01 14.86 -16.73
C VAL A 50 11.53 15.06 -16.45
N LYS A 51 10.76 13.98 -16.56
CA LYS A 51 9.36 13.97 -16.14
C LYS A 51 9.26 14.15 -14.63
N VAL A 52 8.16 14.75 -14.18
CA VAL A 52 7.84 15.00 -12.78
C VAL A 52 6.42 14.52 -12.46
N GLY A 53 6.00 14.66 -11.21
CA GLY A 53 4.67 14.27 -10.77
C GLY A 53 4.59 12.77 -10.54
N ALA A 54 5.13 12.34 -9.40
CA ALA A 54 4.98 10.96 -8.93
C ALA A 54 3.51 10.60 -8.78
N GLY A 55 3.11 9.55 -9.47
CA GLY A 55 1.72 9.12 -9.59
C GLY A 55 1.37 7.94 -8.70
N SER A 56 2.34 7.09 -8.37
CA SER A 56 2.13 5.78 -7.74
C SER A 56 1.36 5.82 -6.42
N THR A 57 1.59 6.84 -5.59
CA THR A 57 1.02 6.92 -4.24
C THR A 57 -0.51 6.90 -4.27
N TYR A 58 -1.12 7.61 -5.21
CA TYR A 58 -2.58 7.76 -5.29
C TYR A 58 -3.33 6.45 -5.60
N PRO A 59 -3.05 5.74 -6.72
CA PRO A 59 -3.71 4.46 -6.98
C PRO A 59 -3.31 3.41 -5.96
N MET A 60 -2.05 3.36 -5.51
CA MET A 60 -1.62 2.36 -4.54
C MET A 60 -2.37 2.48 -3.20
N ILE A 61 -2.48 3.70 -2.65
CA ILE A 61 -3.20 3.89 -1.39
C ILE A 61 -4.70 3.67 -1.55
N PHE A 62 -5.27 4.05 -2.70
CA PHE A 62 -6.67 3.77 -3.02
C PHE A 62 -6.93 2.27 -3.05
N ILE A 63 -6.14 1.51 -3.82
CA ILE A 63 -6.24 0.06 -3.95
C ILE A 63 -6.12 -0.64 -2.58
N VAL A 64 -5.11 -0.30 -1.79
CA VAL A 64 -4.93 -0.91 -0.45
C VAL A 64 -6.12 -0.64 0.44
N ASN A 65 -6.62 0.60 0.47
CA ASN A 65 -7.82 0.93 1.24
C ASN A 65 -9.05 0.18 0.73
N SER A 66 -9.24 0.05 -0.58
CA SER A 66 -10.33 -0.74 -1.16
C SER A 66 -10.26 -2.21 -0.75
N ILE A 67 -9.07 -2.82 -0.75
CA ILE A 67 -8.86 -4.20 -0.30
C ILE A 67 -9.23 -4.33 1.18
N VAL A 68 -8.75 -3.41 2.04
CA VAL A 68 -9.06 -3.42 3.48
C VAL A 68 -10.56 -3.28 3.73
N VAL A 69 -11.23 -2.36 3.04
CA VAL A 69 -12.70 -2.18 3.13
C VAL A 69 -13.42 -3.46 2.72
N LYS A 70 -13.02 -4.07 1.60
CA LYS A 70 -13.65 -5.32 1.14
C LYS A 70 -13.43 -6.48 2.12
N ALA A 71 -12.23 -6.58 2.69
CA ALA A 71 -11.94 -7.59 3.71
C ALA A 71 -12.81 -7.39 4.97
N ILE A 72 -12.97 -6.14 5.43
CA ILE A 72 -13.84 -5.79 6.57
C ILE A 72 -15.29 -6.16 6.27
N GLU A 73 -15.79 -5.86 5.07
CA GLU A 73 -17.14 -6.22 4.65
C GLU A 73 -17.37 -7.73 4.69
N ILE A 74 -16.45 -8.52 4.11
CA ILE A 74 -16.53 -9.99 4.11
C ILE A 74 -16.52 -10.54 5.55
N VAL A 75 -15.63 -10.03 6.41
CA VAL A 75 -15.55 -10.46 7.81
C VAL A 75 -16.85 -10.15 8.56
N ALA A 76 -17.43 -8.95 8.35
CA ALA A 76 -18.67 -8.54 8.95
C ALA A 76 -19.88 -9.37 8.47
N GLN A 77 -19.95 -9.68 7.17
CA GLN A 77 -20.99 -10.54 6.58
C GLN A 77 -20.98 -11.95 7.17
N ASN A 78 -19.82 -12.43 7.63
CA ASN A 78 -19.66 -13.72 8.31
C ASN A 78 -19.95 -13.64 9.83
N GLY A 79 -20.56 -12.56 10.32
CA GLY A 79 -20.97 -12.41 11.72
C GLY A 79 -19.83 -12.04 12.68
N VAL A 80 -18.62 -11.79 12.19
CA VAL A 80 -17.47 -11.37 13.01
C VAL A 80 -17.42 -9.85 13.08
N LYS A 81 -17.26 -9.28 14.27
CA LYS A 81 -17.08 -7.84 14.44
C LYS A 81 -15.61 -7.45 14.19
N PRO A 82 -15.28 -6.75 13.08
CA PRO A 82 -13.91 -6.43 12.75
C PRO A 82 -13.34 -5.36 13.69
N PRO A 83 -12.05 -5.45 14.07
CA PRO A 83 -11.40 -4.51 14.97
C PRO A 83 -10.99 -3.22 14.24
N VAL A 84 -11.97 -2.35 13.96
CA VAL A 84 -11.74 -1.05 13.29
C VAL A 84 -11.66 0.05 14.33
N MET A 85 -10.57 0.84 14.28
CA MET A 85 -10.34 2.00 15.14
C MET A 85 -11.06 3.25 14.62
N LEU A 86 -11.44 4.13 15.53
CA LEU A 86 -11.91 5.47 15.20
C LEU A 86 -10.72 6.42 15.01
N SER A 87 -10.92 7.49 14.24
CA SER A 87 -9.96 8.59 14.21
C SER A 87 -9.80 9.20 15.60
N GLY A 88 -8.57 9.49 16.02
CA GLY A 88 -8.28 10.16 17.29
C GLY A 88 -8.86 11.58 17.37
N ASN A 89 -9.17 12.19 16.22
CA ASN A 89 -9.79 13.51 16.13
C ASN A 89 -11.31 13.48 16.38
N ILE A 90 -11.92 12.31 16.58
CA ILE A 90 -13.34 12.16 16.89
C ILE A 90 -13.53 12.14 18.40
N ALA A 91 -14.57 12.83 18.89
CA ALA A 91 -14.96 12.78 20.29
C ALA A 91 -15.13 11.33 20.78
N ARG A 92 -14.46 10.97 21.88
CA ARG A 92 -14.41 9.60 22.44
C ARG A 92 -13.73 8.55 21.56
N GLY A 93 -13.07 8.92 20.47
CA GLY A 93 -12.30 8.00 19.62
C GLY A 93 -11.23 7.25 20.40
N GLU A 94 -10.55 7.96 21.30
CA GLU A 94 -9.51 7.38 22.15
C GLU A 94 -10.05 6.33 23.13
N GLN A 95 -11.16 6.64 23.82
CA GLN A 95 -11.81 5.69 24.73
C GLN A 95 -12.28 4.44 23.99
N TYR A 96 -12.83 4.60 22.79
CA TYR A 96 -13.25 3.47 21.96
C TYR A 96 -12.06 2.61 21.49
N ASN A 97 -10.93 3.23 21.14
CA ASN A 97 -9.74 2.57 20.63
C ASN A 97 -8.92 1.86 21.71
N GLN A 98 -9.10 2.20 22.99
CA GLN A 98 -8.30 1.65 24.09
C GLN A 98 -8.30 0.12 24.11
N LYS A 99 -9.46 -0.49 23.94
CA LYS A 99 -9.62 -1.96 23.86
C LYS A 99 -8.78 -2.61 22.76
N TYR A 100 -8.51 -1.91 21.66
CA TYR A 100 -7.70 -2.43 20.56
C TYR A 100 -6.22 -2.20 20.81
N ARG A 101 -5.84 -1.08 21.42
CA ARG A 101 -4.46 -0.86 21.89
C ARG A 101 -4.05 -1.94 22.87
N ASP A 102 -4.87 -2.21 23.88
CA ASP A 102 -4.58 -3.26 24.87
C ASP A 102 -4.49 -4.65 24.21
N LYS A 103 -5.41 -4.95 23.29
CA LYS A 103 -5.44 -6.24 22.57
C LYS A 103 -4.24 -6.46 21.65
N TYR A 104 -3.73 -5.40 21.02
CA TYR A 104 -2.66 -5.48 20.00
C TYR A 104 -1.33 -4.88 20.45
N ARG A 105 -1.18 -4.56 21.75
CA ARG A 105 0.08 -4.14 22.37
C ARG A 105 1.18 -5.14 22.06
N GLY A 106 2.36 -4.64 21.75
CA GLY A 106 3.52 -5.46 21.35
C GLY A 106 3.43 -6.09 19.95
N ARG A 107 2.27 -6.02 19.27
CA ARG A 107 2.13 -6.43 17.86
C ARG A 107 2.16 -5.25 16.90
N ILE A 108 1.65 -4.11 17.33
CA ILE A 108 1.68 -2.85 16.58
C ILE A 108 2.66 -1.93 17.29
N ARG A 109 3.73 -1.50 16.58
CA ARG A 109 4.83 -0.69 17.14
C ARG A 109 4.34 0.57 17.86
N HIS A 110 3.27 1.21 17.38
CA HIS A 110 2.75 2.44 17.97
C HIS A 110 1.85 2.23 19.20
N PHE A 111 1.60 0.98 19.63
CA PHE A 111 0.74 0.63 20.76
C PHE A 111 1.54 0.19 21.99
N GLU A 112 2.71 0.81 22.22
CA GLU A 112 3.60 0.50 23.34
C GLU A 112 2.87 0.48 24.70
#